data_AF-A0A2E6Q0J6-F1
#
_entry.id   AF-A0A2E6Q0J6-F1
#
_cell.length_a   1.000
_cell.length_b   1.000
_cell.length_c   1.000
_cell.angle_alpha   90.00
_cell.angle_beta   90.00
_cell.angle_gamma   90.00
#
_symmetry.space_group_name_H-M   'P 1'
#
loop_
_entity.id
_entity.type
_entity.pdbx_description
1 polymer ?
#
loop_
_entity_poly.entity_id
_entity_poly.type
_entity_poly.pdbx_seq_one_letter_code
_entity_poly.pdbx_strand_id
1 'polypeptide(L)'
;MIRGPFPLFSNPKVVSCFSRSQISPKSCSKRSSPNTGFPSVCASSVVSAGGVVVLDAASAAPAVADSVDGEDGSHPIRAAASTIQEQNLIRCNIREDPQGNSTNIGQSARYPRLSKTLQVVLGMSFKFSILATLFLPMGHLGAQDILKRVDAHDWELTVEIRLSSEVPIQLGPDGRPMGIFRPDQLWPYRPPWIDGTRWLEVKPNGFFDTQGGRIRMPFVEETASSQAEVERLDGSFFIGTRQDESAITKGTLFPRDSLGESSVEFGLSKGRDTTMRWSITLPHQSYAIVVDESEAAKLPWPRSVSSDVAPALQASGLIDSDDPVFTEAVQAIAGDRLRLVSPWRAAKSLLAGVIRTIRVGELDVARGRSTSVRGILSRKASESAKSNVVNPVEDVLVAVGVLRAAGLPARAVHGVRFRNLRTPPDLVTWGEWFHPDLGWVPFDMQFLRGDGVINRGVDQKWRGFGEIRDLERRVPIALRLHPESDARGWYPWAYWSWESLVEQPGFFEQALELKMIDRGRVPNRGVAP
;
A
#
# COMPACT_ATOMS: atom_id res chain seq x y z
N MET A 1 -29.97 -20.20 -63.28
CA MET A 1 -29.82 -21.49 -62.57
C MET A 1 -29.67 -21.15 -61.09
N ILE A 2 -30.78 -21.09 -60.32
CA ILE A 2 -31.28 -22.13 -59.35
C ILE A 2 -30.39 -22.12 -58.08
N ARG A 3 -30.78 -21.74 -56.84
CA ARG A 3 -32.06 -21.64 -56.07
C ARG A 3 -32.04 -20.48 -55.05
N GLY A 4 -33.21 -19.93 -54.69
CA GLY A 4 -33.46 -19.06 -53.51
C GLY A 4 -33.80 -19.86 -52.24
N PRO A 5 -34.73 -19.41 -51.35
CA PRO A 5 -34.83 -18.14 -50.60
C PRO A 5 -35.09 -18.33 -49.05
N PHE A 6 -35.15 -17.22 -48.29
CA PHE A 6 -35.63 -16.89 -46.90
C PHE A 6 -36.77 -17.76 -46.24
N PRO A 7 -37.33 -17.50 -45.00
CA PRO A 7 -37.07 -16.56 -43.85
C PRO A 7 -37.32 -17.16 -42.41
N LEU A 8 -37.51 -16.28 -41.37
CA LEU A 8 -38.34 -16.39 -40.12
C LEU A 8 -37.54 -16.50 -38.78
N PHE A 9 -37.77 -15.82 -37.64
CA PHE A 9 -38.78 -14.92 -37.01
C PHE A 9 -38.03 -14.05 -35.95
N SER A 10 -38.30 -12.74 -35.72
CA SER A 10 -39.30 -12.10 -34.82
C SER A 10 -39.27 -12.65 -33.36
N ASN A 11 -39.29 -11.90 -32.25
CA ASN A 11 -39.84 -10.57 -31.98
C ASN A 11 -39.22 -9.93 -30.70
N PRO A 12 -39.26 -8.60 -30.58
CA PRO A 12 -39.08 -7.81 -29.35
C PRO A 12 -40.42 -7.66 -28.60
N LYS A 13 -40.42 -7.10 -27.38
CA LYS A 13 -41.54 -6.40 -26.66
C LYS A 13 -41.06 -6.13 -25.21
N VAL A 14 -41.39 -5.08 -24.46
CA VAL A 14 -42.24 -3.89 -24.61
C VAL A 14 -41.81 -2.90 -23.53
N VAL A 15 -41.68 -1.64 -23.91
CA VAL A 15 -41.70 -0.48 -23.01
C VAL A 15 -43.16 -0.05 -22.89
N SER A 16 -43.66 0.09 -21.67
CA SER A 16 -44.92 0.80 -21.42
C SER A 16 -44.68 1.94 -20.44
N CYS A 17 -44.89 3.17 -20.92
CA CYS A 17 -45.07 4.35 -20.08
C CYS A 17 -46.45 4.28 -19.41
N PHE A 18 -46.51 4.57 -18.11
CA PHE A 18 -47.69 5.16 -17.49
C PHE A 18 -47.26 6.37 -16.66
N SER A 19 -48.05 7.43 -16.80
CA SER A 19 -47.91 8.72 -16.15
C SER A 19 -48.86 8.82 -14.95
N ARG A 20 -48.47 9.69 -14.02
CA ARG A 20 -49.22 10.39 -12.96
C ARG A 20 -49.26 9.83 -11.53
N SER A 21 -48.73 10.73 -10.68
CA SER A 21 -49.29 11.30 -9.44
C SER A 21 -49.11 10.58 -8.11
N GLN A 22 -48.30 11.26 -7.28
CA GLN A 22 -48.60 11.74 -5.92
C GLN A 22 -48.66 10.74 -4.73
N ILE A 23 -48.10 11.25 -3.61
CA ILE A 23 -48.37 10.93 -2.20
C ILE A 23 -47.48 9.84 -1.54
N SER A 24 -46.52 10.35 -0.73
CA SER A 24 -45.96 9.79 0.53
C SER A 24 -47.08 9.38 1.51
N PRO A 25 -46.97 8.45 2.50
CA PRO A 25 -45.80 8.25 3.36
C PRO A 25 -45.55 6.82 3.92
N LYS A 26 -44.42 6.71 4.65
CA LYS A 26 -44.15 5.93 5.88
C LYS A 26 -45.15 4.82 6.28
N SER A 27 -44.65 3.60 6.50
CA SER A 27 -44.71 2.96 7.83
C SER A 27 -43.94 1.63 7.91
N CYS A 28 -43.31 1.44 9.06
CA CYS A 28 -42.85 0.18 9.64
C CYS A 28 -43.85 -0.98 9.49
N SER A 29 -43.38 -2.22 9.35
CA SER A 29 -43.49 -3.24 10.42
C SER A 29 -42.97 -4.63 10.00
N LYS A 30 -42.14 -5.19 10.88
CA LYS A 30 -42.16 -6.56 11.44
C LYS A 30 -42.39 -7.78 10.53
N ARG A 31 -41.38 -8.66 10.58
CA ARG A 31 -41.40 -10.11 10.84
C ARG A 31 -42.75 -10.83 10.66
N SER A 32 -42.72 -11.86 9.82
CA SER A 32 -43.15 -13.22 10.20
C SER A 32 -42.63 -14.24 9.18
N SER A 33 -41.82 -15.20 9.64
CA SER A 33 -41.67 -16.49 8.98
C SER A 33 -43.00 -17.26 9.02
N PRO A 34 -43.19 -18.21 8.10
CA PRO A 34 -43.47 -19.55 8.60
C PRO A 34 -42.66 -20.64 7.91
N ASN A 35 -42.63 -21.74 8.65
CA ASN A 35 -41.86 -22.94 8.48
C ASN A 35 -42.72 -24.01 7.75
N THR A 36 -42.04 -25.06 7.30
CA THR A 36 -42.52 -26.43 6.97
C THR A 36 -43.17 -26.72 5.62
N GLY A 37 -42.63 -27.77 4.96
CA GLY A 37 -43.24 -28.46 3.84
C GLY A 37 -42.23 -29.24 2.97
N PHE A 38 -41.71 -30.37 3.46
CA PHE A 38 -41.14 -31.45 2.62
C PHE A 38 -42.30 -32.26 2.02
N PRO A 39 -42.18 -32.86 0.80
CA PRO A 39 -41.56 -34.18 0.68
C PRO A 39 -40.77 -34.48 -0.62
N SER A 40 -39.71 -35.29 -0.45
CA SER A 40 -39.33 -36.51 -1.18
C SER A 40 -39.34 -36.60 -2.73
N VAL A 41 -38.13 -36.90 -3.24
CA VAL A 41 -37.75 -37.94 -4.25
C VAL A 41 -38.07 -37.71 -5.73
N CYS A 42 -37.00 -37.61 -6.55
CA CYS A 42 -36.74 -38.55 -7.65
C CYS A 42 -35.31 -38.40 -8.20
N ALA A 43 -34.64 -39.53 -8.35
CA ALA A 43 -33.30 -39.71 -8.88
C ALA A 43 -33.27 -39.68 -10.41
N SER A 44 -32.13 -39.28 -10.99
CA SER A 44 -31.50 -39.96 -12.14
C SER A 44 -30.22 -39.23 -12.54
N SER A 45 -29.07 -39.85 -12.23
CA SER A 45 -27.78 -39.51 -12.82
C SER A 45 -27.28 -40.74 -13.56
N VAL A 46 -27.17 -40.61 -14.88
CA VAL A 46 -26.65 -41.61 -15.80
C VAL A 46 -25.12 -41.63 -15.72
N VAL A 47 -24.59 -42.82 -15.52
CA VAL A 47 -23.18 -43.19 -15.61
C VAL A 47 -22.83 -43.50 -17.07
N SER A 48 -21.66 -43.06 -17.52
CA SER A 48 -20.82 -43.82 -18.46
C SER A 48 -19.44 -43.15 -18.53
N ALA A 49 -18.30 -43.81 -18.69
CA ALA A 49 -17.74 -45.09 -18.26
C ALA A 49 -16.31 -45.10 -18.86
N GLY A 50 -15.36 -45.73 -18.15
CA GLY A 50 -14.05 -46.13 -18.66
C GLY A 50 -12.89 -45.38 -17.99
N GLY A 51 -11.95 -46.02 -17.30
CA GLY A 51 -11.76 -47.43 -16.97
C GLY A 51 -10.32 -47.69 -16.50
N VAL A 52 -10.21 -48.46 -15.39
CA VAL A 52 -9.19 -49.49 -15.02
C VAL A 52 -7.72 -49.02 -14.90
N VAL A 53 -6.92 -49.27 -13.84
CA VAL A 53 -6.45 -50.53 -13.20
C VAL A 53 -5.83 -50.17 -11.83
N VAL A 54 -6.38 -50.63 -10.69
CA VAL A 54 -5.94 -51.74 -9.78
C VAL A 54 -4.51 -51.64 -9.20
N LEU A 55 -4.40 -51.53 -7.86
CA LEU A 55 -3.61 -52.43 -7.00
C LEU A 55 -4.02 -52.29 -5.50
N ASP A 56 -4.40 -53.45 -4.97
CA ASP A 56 -4.59 -53.93 -3.59
C ASP A 56 -3.44 -53.60 -2.61
N ALA A 57 -3.51 -53.72 -1.27
CA ALA A 57 -4.53 -54.13 -0.29
C ALA A 57 -3.97 -53.91 1.15
N ALA A 58 -4.87 -54.08 2.12
CA ALA A 58 -4.65 -54.55 3.51
C ALA A 58 -3.97 -53.56 4.49
N SER A 59 -4.23 -53.55 5.81
CA SER A 59 -5.18 -54.18 6.74
C SER A 59 -4.73 -53.73 8.14
N ALA A 60 -5.66 -53.38 9.04
CA ALA A 60 -5.72 -53.82 10.45
C ALA A 60 -6.40 -52.78 11.37
N ALA A 61 -7.57 -53.16 11.88
CA ALA A 61 -8.09 -52.76 13.20
C ALA A 61 -7.68 -53.83 14.24
N PRO A 62 -7.85 -53.63 15.56
CA PRO A 62 -9.18 -53.91 16.17
C PRO A 62 -9.57 -53.15 17.47
N ALA A 63 -10.85 -53.35 17.85
CA ALA A 63 -11.50 -53.38 19.18
C ALA A 63 -11.66 -52.05 19.96
N VAL A 64 -12.85 -51.53 20.32
CA VAL A 64 -14.09 -52.05 20.97
C VAL A 64 -13.92 -52.46 22.45
N ALA A 65 -14.51 -51.65 23.34
CA ALA A 65 -15.13 -52.08 24.61
C ALA A 65 -16.17 -51.04 25.07
N ASP A 66 -17.34 -51.55 25.47
CA ASP A 66 -18.61 -50.88 25.81
C ASP A 66 -18.81 -50.62 27.32
N SER A 67 -19.70 -49.65 27.63
CA SER A 67 -20.67 -49.59 28.76
C SER A 67 -20.12 -49.36 30.19
N VAL A 68 -20.78 -48.72 31.18
CA VAL A 68 -22.17 -48.77 31.67
C VAL A 68 -22.54 -47.49 32.47
N ASP A 69 -23.86 -47.29 32.58
CA ASP A 69 -24.79 -46.33 33.22
C ASP A 69 -24.62 -45.77 34.66
N GLY A 70 -25.44 -44.72 34.92
CA GLY A 70 -26.11 -44.39 36.21
C GLY A 70 -25.59 -43.14 36.96
N GLU A 71 -26.36 -42.26 37.61
CA GLU A 71 -27.80 -42.00 37.74
C GLU A 71 -27.95 -40.62 38.45
N ASP A 72 -29.04 -39.92 38.14
CA ASP A 72 -29.88 -38.97 38.90
C ASP A 72 -29.39 -38.21 40.18
N GLY A 73 -29.77 -36.92 40.24
CA GLY A 73 -29.77 -36.12 41.48
C GLY A 73 -30.32 -34.70 41.30
N SER A 74 -31.56 -34.49 41.74
CA SER A 74 -32.45 -33.37 41.45
C SER A 74 -32.42 -32.22 42.49
N HIS A 75 -32.63 -30.98 41.99
CA HIS A 75 -33.39 -29.85 42.59
C HIS A 75 -32.80 -29.01 43.79
N PRO A 76 -33.34 -27.80 44.15
CA PRO A 76 -33.68 -26.62 43.30
C PRO A 76 -33.59 -25.21 44.01
N ILE A 77 -34.01 -24.13 43.29
CA ILE A 77 -34.56 -22.80 43.71
C ILE A 77 -33.67 -21.74 44.42
N ARG A 78 -33.45 -20.56 43.79
CA ARG A 78 -34.10 -19.26 44.16
C ARG A 78 -33.72 -18.09 43.24
N ALA A 79 -34.78 -17.43 42.78
CA ALA A 79 -34.78 -16.14 42.11
C ALA A 79 -34.63 -14.98 43.11
N ALA A 80 -34.06 -13.86 42.65
CA ALA A 80 -34.41 -12.53 43.13
C ALA A 80 -34.20 -11.52 42.00
N ALA A 81 -35.32 -11.00 41.49
CA ALA A 81 -35.37 -9.77 40.71
C ALA A 81 -35.43 -8.58 41.68
N SER A 82 -34.76 -7.48 41.36
CA SER A 82 -35.19 -6.16 41.82
C SER A 82 -34.84 -5.10 40.77
N THR A 83 -35.89 -4.60 40.15
CA THR A 83 -35.99 -3.32 39.44
C THR A 83 -35.79 -2.17 40.42
N ILE A 84 -34.91 -1.22 40.14
CA ILE A 84 -35.10 0.19 40.50
C ILE A 84 -34.66 1.06 39.32
N GLN A 85 -35.57 1.94 38.98
CA GLN A 85 -35.56 2.96 37.94
C GLN A 85 -35.08 4.28 38.57
N GLU A 86 -34.61 5.20 37.71
CA GLU A 86 -34.62 6.66 37.87
C GLU A 86 -33.29 7.43 38.11
N GLN A 87 -32.99 8.21 37.07
CA GLN A 87 -32.75 9.67 37.07
C GLN A 87 -31.38 10.25 37.47
N ASN A 88 -30.77 10.87 36.45
CA ASN A 88 -30.18 12.22 36.42
C ASN A 88 -29.22 12.62 37.56
N LEU A 89 -27.97 12.95 37.22
CA LEU A 89 -27.52 14.34 37.06
C LEU A 89 -26.02 14.41 36.76
N ILE A 90 -25.69 15.21 35.75
CA ILE A 90 -24.35 15.75 35.51
C ILE A 90 -24.03 16.73 36.65
N ARG A 91 -22.90 16.52 37.35
CA ARG A 91 -22.26 17.54 38.18
C ARG A 91 -20.76 17.59 37.89
N CYS A 92 -20.35 18.67 37.24
CA CYS A 92 -18.98 19.13 37.22
C CYS A 92 -18.59 19.55 38.64
N ASN A 93 -17.56 18.95 39.21
CA ASN A 93 -16.89 19.47 40.39
C ASN A 93 -15.52 19.98 39.98
N ILE A 94 -15.44 21.32 39.85
CA ILE A 94 -14.21 22.10 39.98
C ILE A 94 -13.75 21.89 41.42
N ARG A 95 -12.50 21.47 41.61
CA ARG A 95 -11.88 21.41 42.93
C ARG A 95 -10.62 22.26 42.91
N GLU A 96 -10.61 23.22 43.81
CA GLU A 96 -9.58 24.23 44.05
C GLU A 96 -8.32 23.59 44.66
N ASP A 97 -7.17 24.15 44.26
CA ASP A 97 -5.84 23.89 44.82
C ASP A 97 -5.76 24.23 46.32
N PRO A 98 -4.86 23.57 47.06
CA PRO A 98 -4.13 24.22 48.14
C PRO A 98 -2.67 24.49 47.75
N GLN A 99 -2.28 25.75 47.97
CA GLN A 99 -0.91 26.25 47.97
C GLN A 99 -0.04 25.55 49.03
N GLY A 100 1.23 25.28 48.69
CA GLY A 100 2.21 24.76 49.65
C GLY A 100 3.63 24.59 49.08
N ASN A 101 4.33 25.71 48.93
CA ASN A 101 5.79 25.96 48.91
C ASN A 101 6.82 24.83 48.60
N SER A 102 7.51 25.03 47.48
CA SER A 102 8.98 25.09 47.26
C SER A 102 9.93 24.13 47.99
N THR A 103 10.72 23.33 47.25
CA THR A 103 12.09 23.66 46.77
C THR A 103 12.78 22.42 46.13
N ASN A 104 13.66 22.69 45.15
CA ASN A 104 14.62 21.82 44.39
C ASN A 104 14.27 21.75 42.90
N ILE A 105 14.72 22.68 42.05
CA ILE A 105 16.08 22.86 41.49
C ILE A 105 16.63 21.56 40.87
N GLY A 106 16.70 21.51 39.53
CA GLY A 106 17.31 20.38 38.82
C GLY A 106 17.16 20.35 37.29
N GLN A 107 17.35 21.49 36.62
CA GLN A 107 17.87 21.63 35.25
C GLN A 107 17.22 20.84 34.09
N SER A 108 16.38 21.57 33.35
CA SER A 108 16.14 21.37 31.91
C SER A 108 17.45 21.51 31.13
N ALA A 109 17.97 20.41 30.60
CA ALA A 109 19.01 20.45 29.58
C ALA A 109 18.37 20.84 28.24
N ARG A 110 18.42 22.14 27.93
CA ARG A 110 18.32 22.64 26.56
C ARG A 110 19.56 22.18 25.81
N TYR A 111 19.43 21.20 24.93
CA TYR A 111 20.49 20.88 23.98
C TYR A 111 20.61 21.99 22.94
N PRO A 112 21.81 22.56 22.72
CA PRO A 112 22.04 23.40 21.55
C PRO A 112 22.09 22.49 20.32
N ARG A 113 21.22 22.77 19.33
CA ARG A 113 21.33 22.19 17.99
C ARG A 113 22.59 22.75 17.32
N LEU A 114 23.69 22.02 17.42
CA LEU A 114 24.79 22.14 16.47
C LEU A 114 24.44 21.26 15.28
N SER A 115 23.80 21.86 14.27
CA SER A 115 23.69 21.26 12.95
C SER A 115 25.09 21.21 12.36
N LYS A 116 25.70 20.02 12.31
CA LYS A 116 26.86 19.76 11.47
C LYS A 116 26.35 19.42 10.09
N THR A 117 26.49 20.37 9.18
CA THR A 117 26.21 20.21 7.75
C THR A 117 27.06 19.08 7.17
N LEU A 118 26.41 18.17 6.45
CA LEU A 118 27.03 17.09 5.70
C LEU A 118 27.73 17.69 4.46
N GLN A 119 28.97 18.16 4.60
CA GLN A 119 29.79 18.57 3.46
C GLN A 119 30.48 17.34 2.86
N VAL A 120 29.79 16.67 1.94
CA VAL A 120 30.42 15.72 1.02
C VAL A 120 31.02 16.51 -0.14
N VAL A 121 32.33 16.37 -0.33
CA VAL A 121 33.10 17.03 -1.39
C VAL A 121 32.69 16.44 -2.74
N LEU A 122 31.78 17.13 -3.45
CA LEU A 122 31.55 16.91 -4.88
C LEU A 122 32.59 17.69 -5.67
N GLY A 123 33.55 16.97 -6.25
CA GLY A 123 34.56 17.53 -7.14
C GLY A 123 33.93 18.11 -8.41
N MET A 124 34.07 19.42 -8.59
CA MET A 124 33.61 20.18 -9.75
C MET A 124 34.32 19.73 -11.04
N SER A 125 33.55 19.38 -12.06
CA SER A 125 33.94 19.53 -13.46
C SER A 125 32.82 20.27 -14.20
N PHE A 126 32.76 21.59 -14.00
CA PHE A 126 31.93 22.48 -14.82
C PHE A 126 32.73 22.83 -16.09
N LYS A 127 32.36 22.24 -17.23
CA LYS A 127 32.77 22.73 -18.55
C LYS A 127 31.51 22.97 -19.41
N PHE A 128 31.28 24.25 -19.63
CA PHE A 128 30.49 24.93 -20.66
C PHE A 128 29.75 24.06 -21.70
N SER A 129 28.42 24.17 -21.70
CA SER A 129 27.57 23.97 -22.88
C SER A 129 26.52 25.11 -22.95
N ILE A 130 26.97 26.30 -23.33
CA ILE A 130 26.10 27.44 -23.71
C ILE A 130 26.34 27.67 -25.21
N LEU A 131 25.83 26.80 -26.10
CA LEU A 131 25.83 27.08 -27.55
C LEU A 131 24.95 26.15 -28.41
N ALA A 132 23.91 25.51 -27.85
CA ALA A 132 23.04 24.59 -28.61
C ALA A 132 21.55 25.00 -28.67
N THR A 133 21.18 26.22 -28.26
CA THR A 133 19.77 26.64 -28.15
C THR A 133 19.23 27.45 -29.32
N LEU A 134 19.99 27.65 -30.41
CA LEU A 134 19.58 28.58 -31.49
C LEU A 134 19.00 27.93 -32.76
N PHE A 135 18.87 26.60 -32.84
CA PHE A 135 18.28 25.94 -34.02
C PHE A 135 17.48 24.68 -33.69
N LEU A 136 16.30 24.83 -33.07
CA LEU A 136 15.25 23.81 -33.14
C LEU A 136 13.96 24.42 -33.73
N PRO A 137 13.29 23.71 -34.64
CA PRO A 137 12.11 24.22 -35.34
C PRO A 137 10.93 24.35 -34.37
N MET A 138 10.12 25.39 -34.58
CA MET A 138 8.86 25.64 -33.90
C MET A 138 7.94 24.40 -33.93
N GLY A 139 7.39 24.01 -32.78
CA GLY A 139 6.16 23.18 -32.78
C GLY A 139 5.90 22.20 -31.63
N HIS A 140 6.78 22.01 -30.65
CA HIS A 140 6.45 21.20 -29.47
C HIS A 140 6.07 22.11 -28.31
N LEU A 141 4.77 22.17 -27.98
CA LEU A 141 4.34 22.60 -26.65
C LEU A 141 5.14 21.76 -25.64
N GLY A 142 5.82 22.42 -24.71
CA GLY A 142 6.62 21.71 -23.71
C GLY A 142 5.69 20.91 -22.80
N ALA A 143 6.17 19.82 -22.22
CA ALA A 143 5.38 19.04 -21.26
C ALA A 143 4.76 19.89 -20.12
N GLN A 144 5.41 21.02 -19.78
CA GLN A 144 4.94 21.98 -18.79
C GLN A 144 3.69 22.77 -19.22
N ASP A 145 3.39 22.87 -20.52
CA ASP A 145 2.20 23.56 -21.02
C ASP A 145 0.92 22.72 -20.78
N ILE A 146 1.06 21.39 -20.86
CA ILE A 146 -0.04 20.44 -20.73
C ILE A 146 -0.19 19.95 -19.28
N LEU A 147 0.91 19.61 -18.60
CA LEU A 147 0.93 19.21 -17.19
C LEU A 147 1.43 20.35 -16.32
N LYS A 148 0.54 20.89 -15.48
CA LYS A 148 0.83 22.01 -14.59
C LYS A 148 0.96 21.53 -13.16
N ARG A 149 2.11 21.82 -12.54
CA ARG A 149 2.26 21.86 -11.10
C ARG A 149 1.56 23.12 -10.60
N VAL A 150 0.40 22.95 -9.98
CA VAL A 150 -0.37 24.02 -9.34
C VAL A 150 -0.21 23.87 -7.85
N ASP A 151 -0.17 24.98 -7.10
CA ASP A 151 0.06 24.96 -5.65
C ASP A 151 1.38 24.26 -5.22
N ALA A 152 1.99 24.73 -4.14
CA ALA A 152 3.21 24.13 -3.63
C ALA A 152 3.17 24.15 -2.11
N HIS A 153 3.68 23.08 -1.50
CA HIS A 153 3.68 22.91 -0.07
C HIS A 153 5.00 22.28 0.36
N ASP A 154 5.64 22.91 1.35
CA ASP A 154 6.90 22.41 1.90
C ASP A 154 6.62 21.52 3.10
N TRP A 155 7.29 20.38 3.11
CA TRP A 155 7.19 19.34 4.12
C TRP A 155 8.57 18.96 4.62
N GLU A 156 8.64 18.50 5.85
CA GLU A 156 9.78 17.74 6.34
C GLU A 156 9.26 16.39 6.84
N LEU A 157 9.72 15.33 6.19
CA LEU A 157 9.30 13.97 6.45
C LEU A 157 10.41 13.22 7.19
N THR A 158 10.09 12.66 8.36
CA THR A 158 10.91 11.67 9.04
C THR A 158 10.24 10.30 8.91
N VAL A 159 11.00 9.33 8.41
CA VAL A 159 10.62 7.92 8.37
C VAL A 159 11.57 7.17 9.30
N GLU A 160 11.02 6.55 10.34
CA GLU A 160 11.78 5.80 11.34
C GLU A 160 11.31 4.34 11.38
N ILE A 161 12.27 3.42 11.40
CA ILE A 161 12.03 2.00 11.61
C ILE A 161 12.60 1.61 12.97
N ARG A 162 11.81 0.86 13.75
CA ARG A 162 12.21 0.24 15.01
C ARG A 162 12.03 -1.26 14.92
N LEU A 163 13.05 -1.99 15.31
CA LEU A 163 13.02 -3.43 15.45
C LEU A 163 13.24 -3.80 16.92
N SER A 164 12.46 -4.76 17.41
CA SER A 164 12.58 -5.29 18.76
C SER A 164 12.46 -6.81 18.73
N SER A 165 13.47 -7.52 19.22
CA SER A 165 13.36 -8.95 19.51
C SER A 165 12.67 -9.22 20.85
N GLU A 166 12.45 -8.19 21.67
CA GLU A 166 11.73 -8.31 22.94
C GLU A 166 10.24 -8.47 22.65
N VAL A 167 9.81 -9.71 22.44
CA VAL A 167 8.39 -10.03 22.37
C VAL A 167 7.90 -10.22 23.80
N PRO A 168 6.99 -9.38 24.30
CA PRO A 168 6.33 -9.67 25.57
C PRO A 168 5.44 -10.91 25.39
N ILE A 169 5.98 -12.06 25.78
CA ILE A 169 5.21 -13.28 25.99
C ILE A 169 4.38 -13.03 27.24
N GLN A 170 3.07 -12.96 27.07
CA GLN A 170 2.17 -12.93 28.22
C GLN A 170 2.22 -14.34 28.82
N LEU A 171 2.83 -14.49 29.99
CA LEU A 171 2.79 -15.75 30.73
C LEU A 171 1.48 -15.79 31.51
N GLY A 172 0.82 -16.95 31.48
CA GLY A 172 -0.35 -17.24 32.28
C GLY A 172 -0.02 -17.39 33.75
N PRO A 173 -1.06 -17.53 34.59
CA PRO A 173 -0.91 -17.77 36.03
C PRO A 173 -0.08 -19.02 36.37
N ASP A 174 0.02 -19.97 35.43
CA ASP A 174 0.79 -21.21 35.54
C ASP A 174 2.24 -21.08 35.03
N GLY A 175 2.68 -19.87 34.68
CA GLY A 175 4.00 -19.61 34.11
C GLY A 175 4.17 -20.09 32.67
N ARG A 176 3.11 -20.62 32.03
CA ARG A 176 3.14 -21.01 30.62
C ARG A 176 2.82 -19.81 29.74
N PRO A 177 3.36 -19.70 28.52
CA PRO A 177 2.93 -18.69 27.56
C PRO A 177 1.41 -18.71 27.34
N MET A 178 0.68 -17.76 27.91
CA MET A 178 -0.72 -17.49 27.59
C MET A 178 -0.77 -16.70 26.30
N GLY A 179 -0.62 -17.44 25.21
CA GLY A 179 -0.55 -16.91 23.86
C GLY A 179 0.87 -16.96 23.31
N ILE A 180 1.42 -18.16 23.11
CA ILE A 180 2.01 -18.39 21.79
C ILE A 180 0.81 -18.22 20.86
N PHE A 181 0.72 -17.04 20.24
CA PHE A 181 -0.32 -16.76 19.27
C PHE A 181 -0.42 -17.97 18.35
N ARG A 182 -1.65 -18.45 18.11
CA ARG A 182 -1.78 -19.43 17.06
C ARG A 182 -1.32 -18.77 15.75
N PRO A 183 -0.49 -19.41 14.92
CA PRO A 183 0.04 -18.81 13.70
C PRO A 183 -1.04 -18.23 12.76
N ASP A 184 -2.24 -18.81 12.77
CA ASP A 184 -3.46 -18.33 12.10
C ASP A 184 -3.95 -16.96 12.59
N GLN A 185 -3.60 -16.55 13.81
CA GLN A 185 -3.90 -15.22 14.36
C GLN A 185 -2.77 -14.19 14.15
N LEU A 186 -1.54 -14.64 13.90
CA LEU A 186 -0.42 -13.74 13.55
C LEU A 186 -0.30 -13.49 12.05
N TRP A 187 -0.88 -14.35 11.20
CA TRP A 187 -0.68 -14.29 9.76
C TRP A 187 -1.87 -14.90 8.98
N PRO A 188 -2.75 -14.08 8.36
CA PRO A 188 -3.63 -14.57 7.31
C PRO A 188 -2.90 -14.77 5.96
N TYR A 189 -1.67 -14.25 5.81
CA TYR A 189 -0.92 -14.24 4.54
C TYR A 189 0.41 -14.99 4.62
N ARG A 190 0.42 -16.31 4.39
CA ARG A 190 1.69 -17.03 4.18
C ARG A 190 2.46 -16.38 3.01
N PRO A 191 3.71 -15.92 3.20
CA PRO A 191 4.56 -15.62 2.05
C PRO A 191 4.75 -16.90 1.24
N PRO A 192 4.56 -16.88 -0.09
CA PRO A 192 4.56 -18.08 -0.93
C PRO A 192 5.90 -18.84 -0.98
N TRP A 193 6.97 -18.31 -0.39
CA TRP A 193 8.29 -18.97 -0.33
C TRP A 193 8.61 -19.65 1.00
N ILE A 194 7.72 -19.63 2.00
CA ILE A 194 7.87 -20.45 3.21
C ILE A 194 7.16 -21.79 2.94
N ASP A 195 7.77 -22.59 2.08
CA ASP A 195 7.36 -23.95 1.80
C ASP A 195 8.12 -24.90 2.74
N GLY A 196 7.40 -25.74 3.48
CA GLY A 196 8.01 -26.75 4.35
C GLY A 196 7.99 -26.42 5.85
N THR A 197 7.18 -27.19 6.55
CA THR A 197 7.19 -27.41 8.00
C THR A 197 8.60 -27.71 8.53
N ARG A 198 9.26 -26.71 9.11
CA ARG A 198 10.11 -26.87 10.30
C ARG A 198 9.94 -25.64 11.18
N TRP A 199 9.08 -25.77 12.19
CA TRP A 199 9.10 -24.92 13.36
C TRP A 199 10.42 -25.22 14.10
N LEU A 200 11.51 -24.63 13.62
CA LEU A 200 12.72 -24.49 14.43
C LEU A 200 12.28 -23.79 15.71
N GLU A 201 12.73 -24.29 16.87
CA GLU A 201 12.57 -23.63 18.17
C GLU A 201 12.92 -22.15 18.02
N VAL A 202 11.90 -21.30 17.83
CA VAL A 202 12.10 -19.86 17.75
C VAL A 202 12.44 -19.46 19.17
N LYS A 203 13.74 -19.29 19.46
CA LYS A 203 14.16 -18.65 20.71
C LYS A 203 13.63 -17.22 20.64
N PRO A 204 12.63 -16.85 21.46
CA PRO A 204 11.97 -15.54 21.38
C PRO A 204 12.90 -14.40 21.79
N ASN A 205 14.07 -14.73 22.35
CA ASN A 205 15.11 -13.79 22.76
C ASN A 205 16.35 -14.04 21.90
N GLY A 206 16.54 -13.21 20.89
CA GLY A 206 17.75 -13.16 20.08
C GLY A 206 18.32 -11.74 20.08
N PHE A 207 19.59 -11.62 19.74
CA PHE A 207 20.24 -10.32 19.59
C PHE A 207 20.39 -9.99 18.11
N PHE A 208 20.33 -8.71 17.79
CA PHE A 208 20.89 -8.19 16.56
C PHE A 208 22.39 -7.98 16.78
N ASP A 209 23.23 -8.73 16.09
CA ASP A 209 24.68 -8.44 16.02
C ASP A 209 24.97 -7.71 14.70
N THR A 210 25.26 -6.42 14.82
CA THR A 210 25.39 -5.50 13.70
C THR A 210 26.80 -5.44 13.13
N GLN A 211 27.73 -6.27 13.61
CA GLN A 211 29.12 -6.23 13.14
C GLN A 211 29.22 -6.46 11.62
N GLY A 212 29.61 -5.43 10.88
CA GLY A 212 29.78 -5.53 9.41
C GLY A 212 28.47 -5.51 8.63
N GLY A 213 27.34 -5.30 9.31
CA GLY A 213 26.03 -5.21 8.69
C GLY A 213 25.82 -3.89 7.96
N ARG A 214 24.83 -3.88 7.06
CA ARG A 214 24.37 -2.69 6.34
C ARG A 214 22.87 -2.60 6.41
N ILE A 215 22.33 -1.38 6.52
CA ILE A 215 20.90 -1.12 6.36
C ILE A 215 20.71 -0.19 5.19
N ARG A 216 19.85 -0.54 4.25
CA ARG A 216 19.50 0.31 3.11
C ARG A 216 18.07 0.79 3.23
N MET A 217 17.85 2.05 2.90
CA MET A 217 16.54 2.69 2.95
C MET A 217 16.33 3.53 1.68
N PRO A 218 15.36 3.17 0.81
CA PRO A 218 15.01 3.99 -0.34
C PRO A 218 14.35 5.30 0.08
N PHE A 219 14.56 6.34 -0.72
CA PHE A 219 13.80 7.58 -0.68
C PHE A 219 13.59 8.09 -2.11
N VAL A 220 12.50 8.81 -2.36
CA VAL A 220 12.23 9.38 -3.70
C VAL A 220 12.73 10.80 -3.79
N GLU A 221 13.62 11.07 -4.75
CA GLU A 221 14.12 12.41 -5.02
C GLU A 221 13.14 13.24 -5.85
N GLU A 222 12.49 12.61 -6.83
CA GLU A 222 11.61 13.30 -7.76
C GLU A 222 10.45 12.42 -8.24
N THR A 223 9.25 13.00 -8.26
CA THR A 223 8.05 12.43 -8.89
C THR A 223 7.35 13.46 -9.77
N ALA A 224 6.20 13.10 -10.35
CA ALA A 224 5.34 14.09 -10.99
C ALA A 224 5.03 15.28 -10.06
N SER A 225 4.83 14.96 -8.77
CA SER A 225 4.19 15.82 -7.77
C SER A 225 5.04 16.15 -6.56
N SER A 226 6.32 15.79 -6.54
CA SER A 226 7.21 16.11 -5.42
C SER A 226 8.67 16.13 -5.83
N GLN A 227 9.45 16.93 -5.12
CA GLN A 227 10.91 17.04 -5.23
C GLN A 227 11.52 17.10 -3.82
N ALA A 228 12.59 16.35 -3.57
CA ALA A 228 13.29 16.32 -2.30
C ALA A 228 14.55 17.19 -2.29
N GLU A 229 14.90 17.76 -1.14
CA GLU A 229 16.14 18.51 -0.93
C GLU A 229 17.22 17.58 -0.35
N VAL A 230 17.83 16.75 -1.21
CA VAL A 230 18.77 15.69 -0.83
C VAL A 230 19.99 16.20 -0.05
N GLU A 231 20.43 17.43 -0.32
CA GLU A 231 21.53 18.09 0.40
C GLU A 231 21.24 18.27 1.90
N ARG A 232 19.97 18.18 2.30
CA ARG A 232 19.49 18.30 3.69
C ARG A 232 19.00 16.97 4.26
N LEU A 233 19.32 15.85 3.60
CA LEU A 233 19.08 14.52 4.15
C LEU A 233 19.83 14.38 5.47
N ASP A 234 19.10 14.02 6.52
CA ASP A 234 19.64 13.70 7.83
C ASP A 234 19.29 12.26 8.21
N GLY A 235 20.21 11.57 8.87
CA GLY A 235 20.11 10.16 9.20
C GLY A 235 20.43 9.92 10.67
N SER A 236 19.77 8.95 11.29
CA SER A 236 20.13 8.50 12.63
C SER A 236 20.05 6.99 12.74
N PHE A 237 20.95 6.39 13.50
CA PHE A 237 20.95 4.96 13.79
C PHE A 237 21.26 4.72 15.27
N PHE A 238 20.52 3.80 15.87
CA PHE A 238 20.60 3.39 17.25
C PHE A 238 20.60 1.86 17.34
N ILE A 239 21.41 1.34 18.24
CA ILE A 239 21.36 -0.04 18.70
C ILE A 239 21.20 -0.03 20.21
N GLY A 240 20.14 -0.66 20.72
CA GLY A 240 19.68 -0.41 22.08
C GLY A 240 19.35 1.06 22.30
N THR A 241 19.87 1.61 23.39
CA THR A 241 19.78 3.04 23.70
C THR A 241 20.95 3.86 23.13
N ARG A 242 21.92 3.22 22.48
CA ARG A 242 23.15 3.88 22.01
C ARG A 242 23.01 4.33 20.57
N GLN A 243 23.20 5.62 20.33
CA GLN A 243 23.36 6.14 18.97
C GLN A 243 24.73 5.75 18.41
N ASP A 244 24.77 5.25 17.17
CA ASP A 244 26.02 5.01 16.45
C ASP A 244 26.21 6.08 15.38
N GLU A 245 26.88 7.18 15.75
CA GLU A 245 27.21 8.27 14.82
C GLU A 245 28.10 7.80 13.65
N SER A 246 28.87 6.73 13.87
CA SER A 246 29.73 6.18 12.83
C SER A 246 28.94 5.46 11.73
N ALA A 247 27.72 4.99 12.02
CA ALA A 247 26.86 4.36 11.02
C ALA A 247 26.43 5.33 9.92
N ILE A 248 26.24 6.61 10.28
CA ILE A 248 25.95 7.70 9.34
C ILE A 248 27.21 8.08 8.57
N THR A 249 28.35 8.22 9.28
CA THR A 249 29.62 8.62 8.66
C THR A 249 30.15 7.57 7.67
N LYS A 250 29.92 6.28 7.95
CA LYS A 250 30.21 5.16 7.05
C LYS A 250 29.10 4.92 6.03
N GLY A 251 28.01 5.65 6.14
CA GLY A 251 26.88 5.51 5.25
C GLY A 251 27.20 5.97 3.84
N THR A 252 26.49 5.42 2.87
CA THR A 252 26.64 5.77 1.45
C THR A 252 25.31 6.27 0.92
N LEU A 253 25.35 7.40 0.22
CA LEU A 253 24.23 7.87 -0.57
C LEU A 253 24.36 7.29 -1.98
N PHE A 254 23.43 6.44 -2.36
CA PHE A 254 23.37 5.91 -3.71
C PHE A 254 22.75 6.95 -4.64
N PRO A 255 23.29 7.09 -5.87
CA PRO A 255 22.75 8.04 -6.82
C PRO A 255 21.33 7.66 -7.22
N ARG A 256 20.58 8.68 -7.64
CA ARG A 256 19.24 8.57 -8.21
C ARG A 256 19.21 7.61 -9.39
N ASP A 257 18.31 6.63 -9.33
CA ASP A 257 18.02 5.75 -10.44
C ASP A 257 17.21 6.48 -11.53
N SER A 258 17.00 5.80 -12.66
CA SER A 258 16.31 6.43 -13.80
C SER A 258 14.83 6.73 -13.54
N LEU A 259 14.25 6.14 -12.48
CA LEU A 259 12.89 6.41 -12.05
C LEU A 259 12.84 7.48 -10.95
N GLY A 260 13.96 8.04 -10.50
CA GLY A 260 13.94 9.09 -9.49
C GLY A 260 13.94 8.59 -8.04
N GLU A 261 14.19 7.29 -7.81
CA GLU A 261 14.43 6.73 -6.48
C GLU A 261 15.93 6.70 -6.18
N SER A 262 16.30 7.11 -4.97
CA SER A 262 17.65 6.99 -4.41
C SER A 262 17.60 6.11 -3.17
N SER A 263 18.76 5.79 -2.60
CA SER A 263 18.79 5.11 -1.31
C SER A 263 19.94 5.60 -0.46
N VAL A 264 19.73 5.58 0.85
CA VAL A 264 20.79 5.75 1.84
C VAL A 264 21.10 4.39 2.45
N GLU A 265 22.39 4.14 2.64
CA GLU A 265 22.88 2.98 3.37
C GLU A 265 23.56 3.43 4.65
N PHE A 266 23.29 2.74 5.76
CA PHE A 266 23.98 2.89 7.03
C PHE A 266 24.98 1.75 7.18
N GLY A 267 26.27 2.07 7.30
CA GLY A 267 27.34 1.10 7.52
C GLY A 267 27.48 0.79 9.01
N LEU A 268 26.93 -0.32 9.48
CA LEU A 268 26.79 -0.57 10.91
C LEU A 268 28.13 -0.92 11.58
N SER A 269 28.40 -0.31 12.74
CA SER A 269 29.54 -0.73 13.57
C SER A 269 29.19 -1.92 14.45
N LYS A 270 30.21 -2.45 15.13
CA LYS A 270 30.02 -3.52 16.11
C LYS A 270 29.07 -3.06 17.22
N GLY A 271 28.00 -3.83 17.37
CA GLY A 271 26.97 -3.63 18.38
C GLY A 271 26.16 -4.91 18.50
N ARG A 272 25.70 -5.20 19.71
CA ARG A 272 24.82 -6.34 19.98
C ARG A 272 23.75 -5.95 20.98
N ASP A 273 22.49 -6.02 20.58
CA ASP A 273 21.36 -5.61 21.42
C ASP A 273 20.06 -6.30 20.97
N THR A 274 19.00 -6.23 21.78
CA THR A 274 17.66 -6.74 21.47
C THR A 274 16.83 -5.75 20.66
N THR A 275 17.29 -4.50 20.52
CA THR A 275 16.58 -3.47 19.76
C THR A 275 17.50 -2.72 18.78
N MET A 276 16.93 -2.32 17.65
CA MET A 276 17.57 -1.47 16.65
C MET A 276 16.59 -0.41 16.18
N ARG A 277 17.09 0.80 15.89
CA ARG A 277 16.25 1.88 15.34
C ARG A 277 17.06 2.73 14.39
N TRP A 278 16.47 3.12 13.28
CA TRP A 278 17.07 4.10 12.39
C TRP A 278 16.01 4.97 11.75
N SER A 279 16.42 6.16 11.33
CA SER A 279 15.54 7.13 10.69
C SER A 279 16.26 7.90 9.61
N ILE A 280 15.50 8.33 8.61
CA ILE A 280 15.90 9.41 7.71
C ILE A 280 14.93 10.57 7.87
N THR A 281 15.43 11.79 7.79
CA THR A 281 14.64 13.02 7.71
C THR A 281 15.03 13.77 6.44
N LEU A 282 14.03 14.10 5.63
CA LEU A 282 14.24 14.74 4.33
C LEU A 282 13.19 15.83 4.10
N PRO A 283 13.60 17.06 3.73
CA PRO A 283 12.67 18.08 3.25
C PRO A 283 12.16 17.74 1.85
N HIS A 284 10.87 17.96 1.63
CA HIS A 284 10.21 17.77 0.35
C HIS A 284 9.37 19.00 0.01
N GLN A 285 9.33 19.34 -1.27
CA GLN A 285 8.29 20.18 -1.83
C GLN A 285 7.31 19.29 -2.58
N SER A 286 6.02 19.43 -2.30
CA SER A 286 4.94 18.71 -2.98
C SER A 286 4.00 19.66 -3.70
N TYR A 287 3.46 19.20 -4.83
CA TYR A 287 2.66 20.00 -5.76
C TYR A 287 1.32 19.34 -6.04
N ALA A 288 0.28 20.14 -6.23
CA ALA A 288 -0.92 19.66 -6.90
C ALA A 288 -0.65 19.55 -8.41
N ILE A 289 -1.29 18.57 -9.06
CA ILE A 289 -1.12 18.34 -10.49
C ILE A 289 -2.46 18.55 -11.20
N VAL A 290 -2.41 19.30 -12.30
CA VAL A 290 -3.53 19.52 -13.21
C VAL A 290 -3.04 19.38 -14.64
N VAL A 291 -3.62 18.43 -15.37
CA VAL A 291 -3.35 18.21 -16.80
C VAL A 291 -4.47 18.80 -17.65
N ASP A 292 -4.12 19.45 -18.76
CA ASP A 292 -5.08 19.77 -19.83
C ASP A 292 -5.45 18.48 -20.59
N GLU A 293 -6.55 17.84 -20.16
CA GLU A 293 -7.01 16.58 -20.74
C GLU A 293 -7.31 16.71 -22.25
N SER A 294 -7.68 17.90 -22.73
CA SER A 294 -8.08 18.11 -24.12
C SER A 294 -6.88 18.04 -25.06
N GLU A 295 -5.74 18.59 -24.64
CA GLU A 295 -4.47 18.47 -25.36
C GLU A 295 -3.86 17.09 -25.16
N ALA A 296 -3.86 16.56 -23.92
CA ALA A 296 -3.33 15.24 -23.64
C ALA A 296 -4.04 14.12 -24.44
N ALA A 297 -5.36 14.26 -24.67
CA ALA A 297 -6.13 13.32 -25.48
C ALA A 297 -5.80 13.35 -26.98
N LYS A 298 -5.11 14.38 -27.49
CA LYS A 298 -4.67 14.49 -28.89
C LYS A 298 -3.29 13.87 -29.11
N LEU A 299 -2.53 13.62 -28.05
CA LEU A 299 -1.17 13.08 -28.16
C LEU A 299 -1.18 11.68 -28.80
N PRO A 300 -0.30 11.43 -29.77
CA PRO A 300 -0.18 10.12 -30.39
C PRO A 300 0.53 9.13 -29.48
N TRP A 301 0.44 7.84 -29.79
CA TRP A 301 1.31 6.86 -29.15
C TRP A 301 2.78 7.17 -29.42
N PRO A 302 3.65 7.10 -28.39
CA PRO A 302 5.06 7.35 -28.58
C PRO A 302 5.67 6.28 -29.49
N ARG A 303 6.53 6.70 -30.42
CA ARG A 303 7.26 5.78 -31.31
C ARG A 303 8.31 4.97 -30.58
N SER A 304 8.91 5.57 -29.55
CA SER A 304 9.90 4.98 -28.68
C SER A 304 9.77 5.59 -27.28
N VAL A 305 10.19 4.82 -26.28
CA VAL A 305 10.33 5.28 -24.89
C VAL A 305 11.82 5.50 -24.63
N SER A 306 12.17 6.57 -23.91
CA SER A 306 13.56 6.85 -23.54
C SER A 306 14.13 5.73 -22.66
N SER A 307 15.46 5.58 -22.69
CA SER A 307 16.17 4.63 -21.82
C SER A 307 15.85 4.83 -20.34
N ASP A 308 15.62 6.08 -19.94
CA ASP A 308 15.44 6.44 -18.53
C ASP A 308 14.10 5.91 -17.98
N VAL A 309 13.09 5.83 -18.85
CA VAL A 309 11.75 5.37 -18.46
C VAL A 309 11.49 3.92 -18.87
N ALA A 310 12.33 3.33 -19.71
CA ALA A 310 12.21 1.94 -20.12
C ALA A 310 12.09 0.93 -18.95
N PRO A 311 12.77 1.09 -17.80
CA PRO A 311 12.57 0.21 -16.64
C PRO A 311 11.13 0.21 -16.11
N ALA A 312 10.37 1.29 -16.29
CA ALA A 312 8.97 1.36 -15.88
C ALA A 312 8.00 0.63 -16.82
N LEU A 313 8.49 0.01 -17.90
CA LEU A 313 7.74 -0.98 -18.70
C LEU A 313 7.97 -2.41 -18.21
N GLN A 314 9.06 -2.65 -17.49
CA GLN A 314 9.49 -3.99 -17.09
C GLN A 314 8.86 -4.40 -15.75
N ALA A 315 8.89 -5.70 -15.47
CA ALA A 315 8.55 -6.20 -14.14
C ALA A 315 9.54 -5.67 -13.10
N SER A 316 9.06 -5.23 -11.94
CA SER A 316 9.91 -4.78 -10.83
C SER A 316 9.22 -4.86 -9.47
N GLY A 317 9.97 -5.23 -8.44
CA GLY A 317 9.47 -5.37 -7.06
C GLY A 317 8.28 -6.33 -6.97
N LEU A 318 7.13 -5.81 -6.50
CA LEU A 318 5.87 -6.57 -6.41
C LEU A 318 5.01 -6.49 -7.69
N ILE A 319 5.49 -5.83 -8.75
CA ILE A 319 4.78 -5.63 -10.01
C ILE A 319 5.42 -6.53 -11.08
N ASP A 320 4.93 -7.76 -11.15
CA ASP A 320 5.31 -8.78 -12.13
C ASP A 320 4.48 -8.64 -13.41
N SER A 321 4.62 -7.49 -14.09
CA SER A 321 3.81 -7.09 -15.25
C SER A 321 3.98 -7.98 -16.49
N ASP A 322 4.95 -8.89 -16.48
CA ASP A 322 5.17 -9.93 -17.49
C ASP A 322 4.33 -11.19 -17.28
N ASP A 323 3.64 -11.35 -16.13
CA ASP A 323 2.69 -12.44 -15.92
C ASP A 323 1.53 -12.36 -16.96
N PRO A 324 1.18 -13.47 -17.63
CA PRO A 324 0.13 -13.50 -18.64
C PRO A 324 -1.21 -12.91 -18.21
N VAL A 325 -1.54 -12.93 -16.91
CA VAL A 325 -2.79 -12.36 -16.37
C VAL A 325 -2.98 -10.90 -16.77
N PHE A 326 -1.90 -10.13 -16.89
CA PHE A 326 -1.99 -8.72 -17.27
C PHE A 326 -2.25 -8.54 -18.75
N THR A 327 -1.62 -9.35 -19.62
CA THR A 327 -1.91 -9.32 -21.06
C THR A 327 -3.34 -9.76 -21.34
N GLU A 328 -3.83 -10.79 -20.63
CA GLU A 328 -5.23 -11.22 -20.68
C GLU A 328 -6.19 -10.11 -20.22
N ALA A 329 -5.87 -9.41 -19.13
CA ALA A 329 -6.66 -8.28 -18.65
C ALA A 329 -6.70 -7.13 -19.67
N VAL A 330 -5.56 -6.79 -20.29
CA VAL A 330 -5.48 -5.78 -21.36
C VAL A 330 -6.37 -6.19 -22.55
N GLN A 331 -6.29 -7.45 -22.99
CA GLN A 331 -7.12 -7.95 -24.09
C GLN A 331 -8.61 -7.95 -23.73
N ALA A 332 -8.98 -8.30 -22.50
CA ALA A 332 -10.37 -8.29 -22.04
C ALA A 332 -10.94 -6.86 -21.95
N ILE A 333 -10.12 -5.88 -21.55
CA ILE A 333 -10.57 -4.49 -21.35
C ILE A 333 -10.58 -3.69 -22.66
N ALA A 334 -9.49 -3.76 -23.42
CA ALA A 334 -9.27 -2.91 -24.60
C ALA A 334 -9.42 -3.67 -25.93
N GLY A 335 -9.15 -4.97 -25.94
CA GLY A 335 -9.06 -5.79 -27.14
C GLY A 335 -8.18 -5.13 -28.22
N ASP A 336 -8.60 -5.24 -29.48
CA ASP A 336 -7.86 -4.67 -30.61
C ASP A 336 -7.92 -3.13 -30.68
N ARG A 337 -8.64 -2.47 -29.76
CA ARG A 337 -8.85 -1.02 -29.77
C ARG A 337 -7.76 -0.23 -29.04
N LEU A 338 -6.84 -0.89 -28.33
CA LEU A 338 -5.85 -0.24 -27.48
C LEU A 338 -5.10 0.88 -28.22
N ARG A 339 -4.62 0.60 -29.44
CA ARG A 339 -3.87 1.55 -30.28
C ARG A 339 -4.74 2.38 -31.23
N LEU A 340 -6.05 2.17 -31.26
CA LEU A 340 -7.00 2.97 -32.05
C LEU A 340 -7.41 4.27 -31.34
N VAL A 341 -7.15 4.35 -30.03
CA VAL A 341 -7.37 5.55 -29.21
C VAL A 341 -6.04 6.13 -28.76
N SER A 342 -6.02 7.39 -28.31
CA SER A 342 -4.81 8.01 -27.75
C SER A 342 -4.37 7.33 -26.45
N PRO A 343 -3.06 7.39 -26.09
CA PRO A 343 -2.55 6.82 -24.83
C PRO A 343 -3.31 7.30 -23.60
N TRP A 344 -3.71 8.57 -23.58
CA TRP A 344 -4.56 9.15 -22.52
C TRP A 344 -5.87 8.38 -22.33
N ARG A 345 -6.60 8.16 -23.42
CA ARG A 345 -7.87 7.42 -23.41
C ARG A 345 -7.67 5.94 -23.11
N ALA A 346 -6.59 5.35 -23.62
CA ALA A 346 -6.22 3.98 -23.33
C ALA A 346 -5.97 3.77 -21.83
N ALA A 347 -5.13 4.61 -21.21
CA ALA A 347 -4.84 4.57 -19.78
C ALA A 347 -6.12 4.66 -18.95
N LYS A 348 -7.00 5.64 -19.23
CA LYS A 348 -8.31 5.78 -18.58
C LYS A 348 -9.17 4.53 -18.73
N SER A 349 -9.27 3.98 -19.94
CA SER A 349 -10.05 2.78 -20.22
C SER A 349 -9.55 1.57 -19.43
N LEU A 350 -8.23 1.38 -19.37
CA LEU A 350 -7.58 0.30 -18.64
C LEU A 350 -7.83 0.42 -17.12
N LEU A 351 -7.62 1.61 -16.55
CA LEU A 351 -7.89 1.87 -15.14
C LEU A 351 -9.37 1.64 -14.78
N ALA A 352 -10.30 2.11 -15.61
CA ALA A 352 -11.73 1.83 -15.40
C ALA A 352 -12.07 0.34 -15.54
N GLY A 353 -11.37 -0.38 -16.41
CA GLY A 353 -11.46 -1.84 -16.51
C GLY A 353 -11.06 -2.53 -15.21
N VAL A 354 -9.90 -2.18 -14.65
CA VAL A 354 -9.42 -2.68 -13.34
C VAL A 354 -10.42 -2.37 -12.23
N ILE A 355 -10.99 -1.16 -12.21
CA ILE A 355 -11.99 -0.77 -11.21
C ILE A 355 -13.25 -1.64 -11.29
N ARG A 356 -13.67 -2.03 -12.49
CA ARG A 356 -14.87 -2.87 -12.71
C ARG A 356 -14.65 -4.32 -12.32
N THR A 357 -13.44 -4.85 -12.51
CA THR A 357 -13.15 -6.27 -12.30
C THR A 357 -12.78 -6.58 -10.85
N ILE A 358 -12.08 -5.67 -10.18
CA ILE A 358 -11.50 -5.93 -8.86
C ILE A 358 -12.23 -5.14 -7.78
N ARG A 359 -12.58 -5.81 -6.67
CA ARG A 359 -13.13 -5.18 -5.48
C ARG A 359 -12.02 -4.83 -4.50
N VAL A 360 -12.16 -3.71 -3.80
CA VAL A 360 -11.23 -3.29 -2.74
C VAL A 360 -11.93 -3.43 -1.39
N GLY A 361 -11.33 -4.14 -0.46
CA GLY A 361 -11.92 -4.37 0.86
C GLY A 361 -10.99 -4.99 1.91
N GLU A 362 -9.78 -5.40 1.52
CA GLU A 362 -8.79 -5.92 2.46
C GLU A 362 -7.96 -4.81 3.11
N LEU A 363 -7.30 -5.13 4.21
CA LEU A 363 -6.38 -4.23 4.92
C LEU A 363 -5.07 -4.08 4.13
N ASP A 364 -4.60 -2.85 3.99
CA ASP A 364 -3.32 -2.49 3.37
C ASP A 364 -2.19 -2.29 4.38
N VAL A 365 -2.52 -2.04 5.65
CA VAL A 365 -1.54 -1.73 6.70
C VAL A 365 -1.58 -2.78 7.80
N ALA A 366 -0.41 -3.37 8.08
CA ALA A 366 -0.20 -4.21 9.24
C ALA A 366 -0.03 -3.33 10.47
N ARG A 367 -0.72 -3.65 11.58
CA ARG A 367 -0.57 -2.93 12.85
C ARG A 367 -0.16 -3.86 13.98
N GLY A 368 0.68 -3.36 14.88
CA GLY A 368 1.15 -4.06 16.07
C GLY A 368 0.20 -3.87 17.25
N ARG A 369 0.55 -4.44 18.41
CA ARG A 369 -0.28 -4.37 19.64
C ARG A 369 -0.52 -2.93 20.10
N SER A 370 0.46 -2.05 19.93
CA SER A 370 0.36 -0.63 20.29
C SER A 370 -0.34 0.21 19.22
N THR A 371 -1.01 -0.41 18.24
CA THR A 371 -1.54 0.22 17.02
C THR A 371 -0.48 0.85 16.11
N SER A 372 0.80 0.69 16.47
CA SER A 372 1.95 1.08 15.64
C SER A 372 1.83 0.43 14.27
N VAL A 373 2.16 1.19 13.24
CA VAL A 373 2.24 0.62 11.89
C VAL A 373 3.42 -0.33 11.88
N ARG A 374 3.22 -1.58 11.47
CA ARG A 374 4.33 -2.52 11.27
C ARG A 374 4.85 -2.45 9.85
N GLY A 375 3.99 -2.18 8.88
CA GLY A 375 4.35 -2.13 7.46
C GLY A 375 3.12 -2.24 6.58
N ILE A 376 3.36 -2.47 5.29
CA ILE A 376 2.35 -2.62 4.25
C ILE A 376 2.11 -4.10 3.98
N LEU A 377 0.84 -4.47 3.92
CA LEU A 377 0.37 -5.78 3.50
C LEU A 377 0.21 -5.72 1.98
N SER A 378 0.99 -6.51 1.24
CA SER A 378 0.81 -6.63 -0.21
C SER A 378 1.34 -7.96 -0.70
N ARG A 379 0.57 -8.60 -1.57
CA ARG A 379 1.01 -9.68 -2.45
C ARG A 379 1.72 -9.12 -3.69
N LYS A 380 2.20 -10.03 -4.54
CA LYS A 380 2.54 -9.69 -5.92
C LYS A 380 1.29 -9.23 -6.67
N ALA A 381 1.49 -8.38 -7.67
CA ALA A 381 0.41 -7.83 -8.48
C ALA A 381 -0.33 -8.94 -9.24
N SER A 382 0.37 -9.94 -9.80
CA SER A 382 -0.27 -11.05 -10.52
C SER A 382 -1.19 -11.90 -9.63
N GLU A 383 -0.76 -12.19 -8.40
CA GLU A 383 -1.56 -12.90 -7.40
C GLU A 383 -2.81 -12.08 -7.02
N SER A 384 -2.64 -10.76 -6.87
CA SER A 384 -3.72 -9.83 -6.58
C SER A 384 -4.72 -9.72 -7.74
N ALA A 385 -4.23 -9.72 -8.99
CA ALA A 385 -5.06 -9.69 -10.19
C ALA A 385 -5.91 -10.96 -10.36
N LYS A 386 -5.44 -12.11 -9.85
CA LYS A 386 -6.16 -13.38 -9.81
C LYS A 386 -7.18 -13.43 -8.65
N SER A 387 -7.12 -12.49 -7.70
CA SER A 387 -8.05 -12.39 -6.58
C SER A 387 -9.30 -11.56 -6.95
N ASN A 388 -10.43 -11.90 -6.34
CA ASN A 388 -11.66 -11.12 -6.47
C ASN A 388 -11.69 -9.88 -5.56
N VAL A 389 -10.87 -9.87 -4.51
CA VAL A 389 -10.76 -8.79 -3.53
C VAL A 389 -9.30 -8.51 -3.26
N VAL A 390 -8.95 -7.22 -3.20
CA VAL A 390 -7.60 -6.74 -2.93
C VAL A 390 -7.64 -5.64 -1.86
N ASN A 391 -6.47 -5.25 -1.37
CA ASN A 391 -6.32 -4.05 -0.56
C ASN A 391 -5.99 -2.82 -1.43
N PRO A 392 -6.10 -1.58 -0.89
CA PRO A 392 -5.81 -0.36 -1.64
C PRO A 392 -4.42 -0.26 -2.29
N VAL A 393 -3.38 -0.88 -1.70
CA VAL A 393 -2.02 -0.88 -2.27
C VAL A 393 -1.98 -1.79 -3.48
N GLU A 394 -2.46 -3.02 -3.32
CA GLU A 394 -2.54 -4.04 -4.37
C GLU A 394 -3.37 -3.55 -5.57
N ASP A 395 -4.44 -2.79 -5.34
CA ASP A 395 -5.25 -2.18 -6.40
C ASP A 395 -4.42 -1.28 -7.34
N VAL A 396 -3.51 -0.48 -6.76
CA VAL A 396 -2.57 0.34 -7.53
C VAL A 396 -1.52 -0.54 -8.23
N LEU A 397 -0.98 -1.56 -7.56
CA LEU A 397 0.01 -2.45 -8.16
C LEU A 397 -0.55 -3.19 -9.38
N VAL A 398 -1.79 -3.68 -9.28
CA VAL A 398 -2.50 -4.31 -10.41
C VAL A 398 -2.74 -3.31 -11.53
N ALA A 399 -3.19 -2.09 -11.22
CA ALA A 399 -3.38 -1.04 -12.21
C ALA A 399 -2.09 -0.71 -12.97
N VAL A 400 -0.96 -0.62 -12.26
CA VAL A 400 0.36 -0.42 -12.87
C VAL A 400 0.76 -1.62 -13.73
N GLY A 401 0.53 -2.85 -13.26
CA GLY A 401 0.79 -4.07 -14.03
C GLY A 401 0.05 -4.10 -15.36
N VAL A 402 -1.25 -3.75 -15.35
CA VAL A 402 -2.07 -3.64 -16.58
C VAL A 402 -1.57 -2.55 -17.52
N LEU A 403 -1.18 -1.38 -17.00
CA LEU A 403 -0.63 -0.30 -17.82
C LEU A 403 0.70 -0.72 -18.48
N ARG A 404 1.61 -1.36 -17.73
CA ARG A 404 2.89 -1.86 -18.24
C ARG A 404 2.69 -2.91 -19.34
N ALA A 405 1.79 -3.88 -19.13
CA ALA A 405 1.44 -4.88 -20.13
C ALA A 405 0.82 -4.27 -21.40
N ALA A 406 0.12 -3.14 -21.28
CA ALA A 406 -0.40 -2.37 -22.43
C ALA A 406 0.68 -1.55 -23.17
N GLY A 407 1.93 -1.58 -22.71
CA GLY A 407 3.03 -0.78 -23.26
C GLY A 407 3.03 0.68 -22.81
N LEU A 408 2.35 1.00 -21.71
CA LEU A 408 2.37 2.32 -21.07
C LEU A 408 3.32 2.26 -19.86
N PRO A 409 4.45 2.99 -19.87
CA PRO A 409 5.35 2.97 -18.72
C PRO A 409 4.63 3.51 -17.49
N ALA A 410 4.69 2.77 -16.39
CA ALA A 410 3.96 3.11 -15.18
C ALA A 410 4.72 2.67 -13.93
N ARG A 411 4.42 3.28 -12.79
CA ARG A 411 5.02 2.96 -11.50
C ARG A 411 4.03 3.20 -10.36
N ALA A 412 4.21 2.46 -9.28
CA ALA A 412 3.58 2.77 -8.02
C ALA A 412 4.44 3.77 -7.25
N VAL A 413 3.79 4.64 -6.49
CA VAL A 413 4.44 5.56 -5.56
C VAL A 413 3.82 5.32 -4.19
N HIS A 414 4.67 4.95 -3.24
CA HIS A 414 4.29 4.71 -1.86
C HIS A 414 4.76 5.89 -1.03
N GLY A 415 3.87 6.44 -0.21
CA GLY A 415 4.19 7.61 0.57
C GLY A 415 3.26 7.82 1.74
N VAL A 416 3.27 9.05 2.22
CA VAL A 416 2.42 9.49 3.32
C VAL A 416 1.55 10.65 2.92
N ARG A 417 0.36 10.72 3.52
CA ARG A 417 -0.58 11.82 3.34
C ARG A 417 -0.78 12.57 4.66
N PHE A 418 -0.63 13.89 4.60
CA PHE A 418 -1.08 14.77 5.67
C PHE A 418 -2.60 14.75 5.75
N ARG A 419 -3.15 14.50 6.94
CA ARG A 419 -4.57 14.74 7.22
C ARG A 419 -4.76 16.07 7.93
N ASN A 420 -4.20 16.17 9.13
CA ASN A 420 -4.24 17.34 10.00
C ASN A 420 -3.22 17.15 11.13
N LEU A 421 -3.03 18.18 11.96
CA LEU A 421 -2.07 18.18 13.07
C LEU A 421 -2.41 17.22 14.23
N ARG A 422 -3.65 16.72 14.32
CA ARG A 422 -4.12 15.87 15.42
C ARG A 422 -4.08 14.38 15.10
N THR A 423 -4.05 14.03 13.82
CA THR A 423 -4.02 12.64 13.36
C THR A 423 -2.65 12.31 12.79
N PRO A 424 -2.10 11.12 13.10
CA PRO A 424 -0.85 10.70 12.48
C PRO A 424 -0.97 10.68 10.94
N PRO A 425 0.13 10.87 10.20
CA PRO A 425 0.14 10.70 8.75
C PRO A 425 -0.38 9.33 8.34
N ASP A 426 -1.16 9.27 7.26
CA ASP A 426 -1.58 8.00 6.69
C ASP A 426 -0.54 7.50 5.70
N LEU A 427 -0.34 6.19 5.65
CA LEU A 427 0.24 5.55 4.48
C LEU A 427 -0.74 5.63 3.30
N VAL A 428 -0.22 5.93 2.12
CA VAL A 428 -0.99 5.98 0.88
C VAL A 428 -0.14 5.46 -0.27
N THR A 429 -0.78 4.83 -1.25
CA THR A 429 -0.17 4.44 -2.51
C THR A 429 -0.98 5.03 -3.66
N TRP A 430 -0.30 5.60 -4.65
CA TRP A 430 -0.90 6.07 -5.89
C TRP A 430 -0.03 5.60 -7.07
N GLY A 431 -0.55 5.72 -8.29
CA GLY A 431 0.19 5.34 -9.48
C GLY A 431 0.59 6.57 -10.29
N GLU A 432 1.64 6.41 -11.10
CA GLU A 432 2.03 7.37 -12.12
C GLU A 432 2.26 6.62 -13.43
N TRP A 433 1.81 7.18 -14.55
CA TRP A 433 2.12 6.67 -15.89
C TRP A 433 2.83 7.75 -16.70
N PHE A 434 3.64 7.35 -17.67
CA PHE A 434 4.50 8.27 -18.41
C PHE A 434 4.07 8.43 -19.86
N HIS A 435 4.09 9.68 -20.33
CA HIS A 435 4.08 10.02 -21.75
C HIS A 435 5.25 10.98 -22.04
N PRO A 436 6.02 10.81 -23.13
CA PRO A 436 7.17 11.69 -23.42
C PRO A 436 6.82 13.18 -23.42
N ASP A 437 5.68 13.53 -23.99
CA ASP A 437 5.21 14.92 -24.05
C ASP A 437 4.42 15.41 -22.82
N LEU A 438 4.18 14.55 -21.80
CA LEU A 438 3.50 14.94 -20.55
C LEU A 438 4.38 14.80 -19.31
N GLY A 439 5.42 13.96 -19.37
CA GLY A 439 6.09 13.45 -18.19
C GLY A 439 5.24 12.40 -17.45
N TRP A 440 5.46 12.32 -16.14
CA TRP A 440 4.71 11.45 -15.24
C TRP A 440 3.35 12.06 -14.90
N VAL A 441 2.28 11.33 -15.18
CA VAL A 441 0.89 11.72 -14.91
C VAL A 441 0.36 10.86 -13.76
N PRO A 442 -0.05 11.46 -12.63
CA PRO A 442 -0.51 10.71 -11.47
C PRO A 442 -1.95 10.22 -11.64
N PHE A 443 -2.25 9.09 -11.01
CA PHE A 443 -3.60 8.57 -10.84
C PHE A 443 -3.78 7.96 -9.44
N ASP A 444 -4.98 8.09 -8.87
CA ASP A 444 -5.32 7.58 -7.55
C ASP A 444 -6.54 6.65 -7.66
N MET A 445 -6.30 5.35 -7.56
CA MET A 445 -7.34 4.33 -7.68
C MET A 445 -8.43 4.46 -6.62
N GLN A 446 -8.06 4.84 -5.38
CA GLN A 446 -9.03 5.05 -4.31
C GLN A 446 -9.94 6.24 -4.62
N PHE A 447 -9.36 7.34 -5.13
CA PHE A 447 -10.12 8.51 -5.54
C PHE A 447 -11.04 8.18 -6.73
N LEU A 448 -10.51 7.54 -7.77
CA LEU A 448 -11.26 7.19 -8.98
C LEU A 448 -12.47 6.30 -8.66
N ARG A 449 -12.31 5.33 -7.74
CA ARG A 449 -13.41 4.50 -7.25
C ARG A 449 -14.47 5.33 -6.54
N GLY A 450 -14.06 6.22 -5.63
CA GLY A 450 -14.97 7.11 -4.90
C GLY A 450 -15.72 8.11 -5.79
N ASP A 451 -15.12 8.56 -6.88
CA ASP A 451 -15.69 9.52 -7.83
C ASP A 451 -16.66 8.88 -8.85
N GLY A 452 -16.82 7.55 -8.80
CA GLY A 452 -17.77 6.82 -9.64
C GLY A 452 -17.39 6.81 -11.12
N VAL A 453 -16.09 6.80 -11.45
CA VAL A 453 -15.60 6.90 -12.83
C VAL A 453 -16.12 5.80 -13.75
N ILE A 454 -16.53 4.66 -13.21
CA ILE A 454 -17.13 3.56 -13.99
C ILE A 454 -18.37 3.97 -14.78
N ASN A 455 -19.08 5.01 -14.31
CA ASN A 455 -20.30 5.55 -14.92
C ASN A 455 -19.99 6.75 -15.84
N ARG A 456 -18.72 7.16 -15.96
CA ARG A 456 -18.29 8.29 -16.78
C ARG A 456 -17.64 7.80 -18.06
N GLY A 457 -17.82 8.56 -19.13
CA GLY A 457 -17.09 8.34 -20.39
C GLY A 457 -15.60 8.63 -20.21
N VAL A 458 -14.77 8.01 -21.05
CA VAL A 458 -13.30 8.21 -21.04
C VAL A 458 -12.89 9.63 -21.47
N ASP A 459 -13.73 10.30 -22.27
CA ASP A 459 -13.56 11.70 -22.68
C ASP A 459 -13.97 12.70 -21.60
N GLN A 460 -14.67 12.26 -20.56
CA GLN A 460 -15.05 13.14 -19.45
C GLN A 460 -13.90 13.28 -18.47
N LYS A 461 -13.76 14.46 -17.87
CA LYS A 461 -12.75 14.74 -16.85
C LYS A 461 -12.89 13.82 -15.64
N TRP A 462 -11.78 13.22 -15.21
CA TRP A 462 -11.75 12.33 -14.04
C TRP A 462 -10.90 12.95 -12.94
N ARG A 463 -11.53 13.32 -11.82
CA ARG A 463 -10.78 13.71 -10.63
C ARG A 463 -10.07 12.46 -10.11
N GLY A 464 -8.77 12.55 -9.86
CA GLY A 464 -7.95 11.37 -9.56
C GLY A 464 -7.18 10.78 -10.75
N PHE A 465 -7.25 11.37 -11.95
CA PHE A 465 -6.40 11.02 -13.10
C PHE A 465 -5.89 12.29 -13.78
N GLY A 466 -4.61 12.61 -13.62
CA GLY A 466 -4.00 13.86 -14.13
C GLY A 466 -4.49 15.15 -13.46
N GLU A 467 -5.61 15.12 -12.74
CA GLU A 467 -6.04 16.19 -11.82
C GLU A 467 -6.17 15.65 -10.39
N ILE A 468 -5.16 15.92 -9.56
CA ILE A 468 -5.14 15.51 -8.15
C ILE A 468 -4.57 16.65 -7.31
N ARG A 469 -5.46 17.51 -6.82
CA ARG A 469 -5.07 18.67 -6.00
C ARG A 469 -4.55 18.29 -4.62
N ASP A 470 -4.99 17.16 -4.09
CA ASP A 470 -4.51 16.70 -2.78
C ASP A 470 -3.10 16.09 -2.81
N LEU A 471 -2.42 16.04 -3.97
CA LEU A 471 -1.01 15.60 -4.05
C LEU A 471 -0.06 16.56 -3.34
N GLU A 472 -0.40 17.85 -3.24
CA GLU A 472 0.38 18.81 -2.46
C GLU A 472 0.50 18.40 -0.98
N ARG A 473 -0.40 17.53 -0.50
CA ARG A 473 -0.44 17.01 0.87
C ARG A 473 0.15 15.61 1.00
N ARG A 474 0.77 15.09 -0.06
CA ARG A 474 1.39 13.76 -0.07
C ARG A 474 2.89 13.91 -0.28
N VAL A 475 3.66 13.11 0.45
CA VAL A 475 5.11 13.05 0.31
C VAL A 475 5.48 11.62 -0.06
N PRO A 476 6.16 11.39 -1.21
CA PRO A 476 6.59 10.06 -1.59
C PRO A 476 7.72 9.59 -0.65
N ILE A 477 7.68 8.30 -0.30
CA ILE A 477 8.74 7.62 0.43
C ILE A 477 9.53 6.74 -0.52
N ALA A 478 8.88 5.85 -1.26
CA ALA A 478 9.56 4.91 -2.15
C ALA A 478 8.70 4.58 -3.37
N LEU A 479 9.36 4.21 -4.47
CA LEU A 479 8.73 3.60 -5.65
C LEU A 479 8.61 2.08 -5.48
N ARG A 480 9.48 1.49 -4.64
CA ARG A 480 9.47 0.06 -4.32
C ARG A 480 9.22 -0.15 -2.83
N LEU A 481 8.39 -1.13 -2.47
CA LEU A 481 8.16 -1.51 -1.06
C LEU A 481 9.36 -2.22 -0.42
N HIS A 482 10.28 -2.72 -1.25
CA HIS A 482 11.51 -3.38 -0.83
C HIS A 482 12.63 -3.02 -1.82
N PRO A 483 13.82 -2.60 -1.35
CA PRO A 483 14.93 -2.24 -2.24
C PRO A 483 15.49 -3.48 -2.94
N GLU A 484 15.74 -3.39 -4.25
CA GLU A 484 16.33 -4.44 -5.10
C GLU A 484 17.76 -4.77 -4.64
N SER A 485 17.87 -5.68 -3.68
CA SER A 485 19.13 -6.15 -3.10
C SER A 485 18.98 -7.60 -2.63
N ASP A 486 20.09 -8.31 -2.44
CA ASP A 486 20.19 -9.61 -1.76
C ASP A 486 19.81 -9.55 -0.26
N ALA A 487 19.55 -8.33 0.21
CA ALA A 487 19.12 -8.00 1.53
C ALA A 487 17.74 -8.60 1.89
N ARG A 488 17.64 -9.18 3.08
CA ARG A 488 16.39 -9.76 3.57
C ARG A 488 15.43 -8.65 3.97
N GLY A 489 14.29 -8.56 3.28
CA GLY A 489 13.12 -7.81 3.75
C GLY A 489 12.30 -8.65 4.71
N TRP A 490 11.76 -8.04 5.76
CA TRP A 490 10.83 -8.71 6.66
C TRP A 490 9.40 -8.33 6.29
N TYR A 491 8.50 -9.31 6.21
CA TYR A 491 7.08 -9.04 6.07
C TYR A 491 6.49 -8.68 7.44
N PRO A 492 5.62 -7.67 7.56
CA PRO A 492 5.05 -6.83 6.50
C PRO A 492 6.07 -5.83 5.91
N TRP A 493 5.91 -5.49 4.63
CA TRP A 493 6.86 -4.64 3.91
C TRP A 493 7.02 -3.27 4.58
N ALA A 494 8.25 -2.86 4.87
CA ALA A 494 8.56 -1.49 5.24
C ALA A 494 9.82 -1.10 4.49
N TYR A 495 9.86 0.13 4.00
CA TYR A 495 10.80 0.70 3.03
C TYR A 495 12.27 0.62 3.47
N TRP A 496 12.82 -0.58 3.60
CA TRP A 496 14.17 -0.84 4.08
C TRP A 496 14.59 -2.29 3.81
N SER A 497 15.88 -2.55 3.91
CA SER A 497 16.45 -3.90 3.94
C SER A 497 17.76 -3.91 4.74
N TRP A 498 18.24 -5.09 5.14
CA TRP A 498 19.59 -5.24 5.69
C TRP A 498 20.41 -6.30 4.95
N GLU A 499 21.73 -6.17 5.05
CA GLU A 499 22.68 -7.14 4.53
C GLU A 499 23.75 -7.46 5.57
N SER A 500 24.27 -8.69 5.54
CA SER A 500 25.49 -9.08 6.27
C SER A 500 25.47 -8.89 7.80
N LEU A 501 24.32 -9.07 8.45
CA LEU A 501 24.26 -9.18 9.92
C LEU A 501 24.89 -10.50 10.39
N VAL A 502 25.73 -10.44 11.43
CA VAL A 502 26.40 -11.63 12.00
C VAL A 502 25.41 -12.55 12.70
N GLU A 503 24.48 -11.95 13.45
CA GLU A 503 23.40 -12.65 14.14
C GLU A 503 22.12 -11.83 13.98
N GLN A 504 21.02 -12.52 13.69
CA GLN A 504 19.69 -11.95 13.67
C GLN A 504 18.76 -12.80 14.54
N PRO A 505 17.81 -12.17 15.27
CA PRO A 505 16.85 -12.93 16.06
C PRO A 505 15.94 -13.75 15.12
N GLY A 506 15.54 -14.94 15.58
CA GLY A 506 14.61 -15.80 14.84
C GLY A 506 13.22 -15.17 14.67
N PHE A 507 12.87 -14.21 15.51
CA PHE A 507 11.68 -13.38 15.43
C PHE A 507 11.95 -11.99 15.99
N PHE A 508 11.36 -10.97 15.38
CA PHE A 508 11.34 -9.60 15.90
C PHE A 508 10.05 -8.88 15.47
N GLU A 509 9.61 -7.94 16.30
CA GLU A 509 8.59 -6.96 15.96
C GLU A 509 9.23 -5.79 15.20
N GLN A 510 8.56 -5.34 14.14
CA GLN A 510 8.90 -4.15 13.37
C GLN A 510 7.84 -3.10 13.62
N ALA A 511 8.24 -1.87 13.85
CA ALA A 511 7.38 -0.70 13.90
C ALA A 511 7.94 0.40 12.98
N LEU A 512 7.04 1.02 12.22
CA LEU A 512 7.24 2.15 11.33
C LEU A 512 6.60 3.38 11.98
N GLU A 513 7.42 4.37 12.27
CA GLU A 513 6.97 5.67 12.77
C GLU A 513 7.17 6.73 11.69
N LEU A 514 6.10 7.48 11.43
CA LEU A 514 6.03 8.47 10.37
C LEU A 514 5.73 9.82 11.01
N LYS A 515 6.60 10.80 10.77
CA LYS A 515 6.40 12.17 11.24
C LYS A 515 6.49 13.10 10.07
N MET A 516 5.45 13.91 9.89
CA MET A 516 5.40 14.91 8.84
C MET A 516 5.21 16.28 9.46
N ILE A 517 6.14 17.19 9.19
CA ILE A 517 6.13 18.56 9.69
C ILE A 517 5.72 19.47 8.53
N ASP A 518 4.64 20.20 8.75
CA ASP A 518 4.15 21.24 7.84
C ASP A 518 5.08 22.46 7.91
N ARG A 519 5.75 22.81 6.79
CA ARG A 519 6.60 23.99 6.66
C ARG A 519 5.88 25.16 5.96
N GLY A 520 4.62 24.97 5.59
CA GLY A 520 3.75 25.97 5.01
C GLY A 520 3.59 25.85 3.49
N ARG A 521 2.56 26.55 2.98
CA ARG A 521 2.36 26.72 1.54
C ARG A 521 3.38 27.68 0.99
N VAL A 522 3.96 27.32 -0.15
CA VAL A 522 4.87 28.18 -0.90
C VAL A 522 4.06 28.86 -1.99
N PRO A 523 4.23 30.17 -2.22
CA PRO A 523 3.72 30.77 -3.44
C PRO A 523 4.30 30.00 -4.61
N ASN A 524 3.44 29.39 -5.42
CA ASN A 524 3.87 28.76 -6.66
C ASN A 524 4.33 29.90 -7.58
N ARG A 525 5.58 30.33 -7.40
CA ARG A 525 6.31 31.15 -8.36
C ARG A 525 6.53 30.19 -9.51
N GLY A 526 5.48 29.98 -10.30
CA GLY A 526 5.53 29.17 -11.50
C GLY A 526 6.84 29.50 -12.18
N VAL A 527 7.63 28.47 -12.48
CA VAL A 527 8.86 28.59 -13.24
C VAL A 527 8.54 29.58 -14.35
N ALA A 528 9.09 30.80 -14.23
CA ALA A 528 8.79 31.83 -15.20
C ALA A 528 9.25 31.27 -16.55
N PRO A 529 8.42 31.38 -17.61
CA PRO A 529 8.72 30.78 -18.90
C PRO A 529 10.10 31.17 -19.44
#